data_AF-A0A3B3DHJ6-F1
#
_entry.id   AF-A0A3B3DHJ6-F1
#
_cell.length_a   1.000
_cell.length_b   1.000
_cell.length_c   1.000
_cell.angle_alpha   90.00
_cell.angle_beta   90.00
_cell.angle_gamma   90.00
#
_symmetry.space_group_name_H-M   'P 1'
#
loop_
_entity.id
_entity.type
_entity.pdbx_description
1 polymer ?
#
loop_
_entity_poly.entity_id
_entity_poly.type
_entity_poly.pdbx_seq_one_letter_code
_entity_poly.pdbx_strand_id
1 'polypeptide(L)'
;GGARTVLPRPFALWRGLRYILPPASGCNQRHYEVMIGEFCQAKFRLDMTGLERNAWCSWPKTMKIYEELTNCTHQVALKMDCFWPNGVVDDFFMQIHRDYFSDCALTGRLPHDPPIGILAPFIAVPVLITLLMTAAVVWRSKRTEGVL
;
A
#
# COMPACT_ATOMS: atom_id res chain seq x y z
N GLY A 1 -44.50 -30.43 -39.37
CA GLY A 1 -43.04 -30.32 -39.20
C GLY A 1 -42.75 -29.09 -38.38
N GLY A 2 -42.12 -29.25 -37.21
CA GLY A 2 -41.67 -28.14 -36.35
C GLY A 2 -40.43 -28.61 -35.60
N ALA A 3 -39.28 -28.02 -35.93
CA ALA A 3 -37.97 -28.47 -35.47
C ALA A 3 -37.76 -28.14 -33.98
N ARG A 4 -37.48 -29.16 -33.16
CA ARG A 4 -36.89 -28.97 -31.82
C ARG A 4 -35.40 -28.69 -32.00
N THR A 5 -34.99 -27.44 -31.84
CA THR A 5 -33.59 -27.08 -31.70
C THR A 5 -33.11 -27.47 -30.30
N VAL A 6 -32.33 -28.55 -30.25
CA VAL A 6 -31.59 -28.99 -29.06
C VAL A 6 -30.45 -27.99 -28.82
N LEU A 7 -30.54 -27.23 -27.72
CA LEU A 7 -29.46 -26.33 -27.31
C LEU A 7 -28.32 -27.17 -26.70
N PRO A 8 -27.04 -26.93 -27.08
CA PRO A 8 -25.92 -27.75 -26.62
C PRO A 8 -25.72 -27.65 -25.10
N ARG A 9 -25.15 -28.72 -24.53
CA ARG A 9 -25.07 -29.01 -23.09
C ARG A 9 -23.99 -28.28 -22.25
N PRO A 10 -23.16 -27.29 -22.67
CA PRO A 10 -22.12 -26.78 -21.77
C PRO A 10 -22.58 -25.69 -20.80
N PHE A 11 -23.77 -25.09 -20.96
CA PHE A 11 -24.23 -23.97 -20.11
C PHE A 11 -24.90 -24.37 -18.79
N ALA A 12 -25.20 -25.66 -18.58
CA ALA A 12 -25.87 -26.12 -17.36
C ALA A 12 -24.92 -26.32 -16.16
N LEU A 13 -23.61 -26.46 -16.39
CA LEU A 13 -22.63 -26.76 -15.32
C LEU A 13 -22.18 -25.53 -14.51
N TRP A 14 -22.39 -24.31 -15.00
CA TRP A 14 -22.05 -23.08 -14.27
C TRP A 14 -23.12 -22.61 -13.28
N ARG A 15 -24.18 -23.40 -13.06
CA ARG A 15 -25.24 -23.07 -12.12
C ARG A 15 -25.01 -23.67 -10.72
N GLY A 16 -24.07 -24.62 -10.58
CA GLY A 16 -23.80 -25.34 -9.34
C GLY A 16 -22.87 -24.64 -8.34
N LEU A 17 -22.09 -23.63 -8.76
CA LEU A 17 -21.09 -22.98 -7.89
C LEU A 17 -21.65 -21.80 -7.08
N ARG A 18 -22.96 -21.51 -7.18
CA ARG A 18 -23.63 -20.47 -6.37
C ARG A 18 -24.15 -20.99 -5.02
N TYR A 19 -24.06 -22.29 -4.74
CA TYR A 19 -24.69 -22.91 -3.58
C TYR A 19 -23.74 -23.22 -2.41
N ILE A 20 -22.44 -22.92 -2.54
CA ILE A 20 -21.45 -23.24 -1.51
C ILE A 20 -21.18 -22.05 -0.57
N LEU A 21 -21.58 -20.83 -0.95
CA LEU A 21 -21.41 -19.66 -0.08
C LEU A 21 -22.76 -19.33 0.59
N PRO A 22 -22.86 -19.38 1.93
CA PRO A 22 -23.98 -18.76 2.62
C PRO A 22 -24.09 -17.31 2.14
N PRO A 23 -25.30 -16.74 1.95
CA PRO A 23 -25.41 -15.29 1.90
C PRO A 23 -24.82 -14.79 3.21
N ALA A 24 -23.65 -14.15 3.15
CA ALA A 24 -23.16 -13.40 4.29
C ALA A 24 -24.32 -12.51 4.73
N SER A 25 -24.67 -12.56 6.03
CA SER A 25 -25.49 -11.53 6.65
C SER A 25 -24.95 -10.21 6.14
N GLY A 26 -25.71 -9.55 5.26
CA GLY A 26 -25.17 -8.40 4.53
C GLY A 26 -24.80 -7.34 5.55
N CYS A 27 -23.51 -7.01 5.63
CA CYS A 27 -23.02 -5.88 6.40
C CYS A 27 -23.89 -4.65 6.05
N ASN A 28 -24.54 -4.06 7.06
CA ASN A 28 -25.28 -2.82 6.87
C ASN A 28 -24.26 -1.67 6.72
N GLN A 29 -23.91 -1.36 5.48
CA GLN A 29 -22.91 -0.35 5.13
C GLN A 29 -23.18 1.01 5.79
N ARG A 30 -24.45 1.44 5.85
CA ARG A 30 -24.83 2.70 6.50
C ARG A 30 -24.60 2.67 8.00
N HIS A 31 -24.94 1.55 8.64
CA HIS A 31 -24.69 1.41 10.07
C HIS A 31 -23.18 1.34 10.35
N TYR A 32 -22.41 0.65 9.50
CA TYR A 32 -20.95 0.62 9.59
C TYR A 32 -20.33 2.02 9.47
N GLU A 33 -20.76 2.82 8.49
CA GLU A 33 -20.34 4.22 8.27
C GLU A 33 -20.58 5.10 9.50
N VAL A 34 -21.76 4.99 10.12
CA VAL A 34 -22.08 5.74 11.36
C VAL A 34 -21.17 5.30 12.50
N MET A 35 -20.97 3.99 12.69
CA MET A 35 -20.14 3.46 13.77
C MET A 35 -18.67 3.87 13.65
N ILE A 36 -18.09 3.86 12.45
CA ILE A 36 -16.71 4.34 12.26
C ILE A 36 -16.59 5.85 12.52
N GLY A 37 -17.61 6.64 12.18
CA GLY A 37 -17.67 8.07 12.47
C GLY A 37 -17.72 8.36 13.98
N GLU A 38 -18.63 7.70 14.70
CA GLU A 38 -18.81 7.94 16.14
C GLU A 38 -17.64 7.47 16.99
N PHE A 39 -17.05 6.31 16.69
CA PHE A 39 -16.00 5.72 17.53
C PHE A 39 -14.60 6.05 17.04
N CYS A 40 -14.33 5.84 15.75
CA CYS A 40 -12.97 5.90 15.22
C CYS A 40 -12.60 7.33 14.82
N GLN A 41 -13.46 8.02 14.07
CA GLN A 41 -13.21 9.39 13.63
C GLN A 41 -13.17 10.38 14.80
N ALA A 42 -14.09 10.22 15.76
CA ALA A 42 -14.15 11.11 16.93
C ALA A 42 -12.84 11.07 17.73
N LYS A 43 -12.29 9.87 17.98
CA LYS A 43 -10.99 9.70 18.63
C LYS A 43 -9.86 10.27 17.77
N PHE A 44 -9.81 9.92 16.49
CA PHE A 44 -8.77 10.42 15.58
C PHE A 44 -8.72 11.94 15.54
N ARG A 45 -9.89 12.61 15.50
CA ARG A 45 -9.97 14.07 15.56
C ARG A 45 -9.35 14.62 16.85
N LEU A 46 -9.65 14.01 18.00
CA LEU A 46 -9.07 14.44 19.28
C LEU A 46 -7.53 14.30 19.26
N ASP A 47 -7.02 13.16 18.83
CA ASP A 47 -5.59 12.91 18.74
C ASP A 47 -4.89 13.88 17.77
N MET A 48 -5.52 14.19 16.63
CA MET A 48 -5.00 15.14 15.64
C MET A 48 -5.06 16.60 16.12
N THR A 49 -6.07 16.98 16.91
CA THR A 49 -6.13 18.32 17.53
C THR A 49 -5.07 18.52 18.62
N GLY A 50 -4.56 17.43 19.21
CA GLY A 50 -3.43 17.48 20.13
C GLY A 50 -2.09 17.75 19.45
N LEU A 51 -2.01 17.66 18.11
CA LEU A 51 -0.83 17.96 17.33
C LEU A 51 -0.91 19.35 16.70
N GLU A 52 0.23 20.04 16.64
CA GLU A 52 0.37 21.23 15.80
C GLU A 52 0.12 20.89 14.32
N ARG A 53 -0.50 21.81 13.56
CA ARG A 53 -0.84 21.58 12.14
C ARG A 53 0.38 21.26 11.27
N ASN A 54 1.53 21.85 11.57
CA ASN A 54 2.81 21.57 10.90
C ASN A 54 3.25 20.10 11.05
N ALA A 55 2.80 19.41 12.10
CA ALA A 55 3.16 18.05 12.42
C ALA A 55 2.30 17.03 11.68
N TRP A 56 1.15 17.44 11.10
CA TRP A 56 0.26 16.56 10.35
C TRP A 56 0.99 15.91 9.15
N CYS A 57 1.89 16.63 8.48
CA CYS A 57 2.66 16.07 7.37
C CYS A 57 3.84 15.18 7.81
N SER A 58 4.16 15.12 9.10
CA SER A 58 5.24 14.30 9.62
C SER A 58 4.76 12.88 9.91
N TRP A 59 5.10 11.92 9.04
CA TRP A 59 4.70 10.52 9.24
C TRP A 59 5.10 9.94 10.60
N PRO A 60 6.34 10.11 11.10
CA PRO A 60 6.72 9.54 12.38
C PRO A 60 5.85 10.03 13.55
N LYS A 61 5.28 11.24 13.43
CA LYS A 61 4.40 11.82 14.45
C LYS A 61 2.96 11.32 14.32
N THR A 62 2.47 11.05 13.11
CA THR A 62 1.07 10.68 12.86
C THR A 62 0.85 9.18 12.66
N MET A 63 1.90 8.40 12.43
CA MET A 63 1.85 6.96 12.14
C MET A 63 1.08 6.19 13.21
N LYS A 64 1.39 6.42 14.49
CA LYS A 64 0.72 5.71 15.60
C LYS A 64 -0.78 6.04 15.66
N ILE A 65 -1.15 7.30 15.48
CA ILE A 65 -2.55 7.74 15.49
C ILE A 65 -3.32 7.12 14.32
N TYR A 66 -2.68 7.08 13.14
CA TYR A 66 -3.27 6.47 11.94
C TYR A 66 -3.41 4.95 12.05
N GLU A 67 -2.45 4.28 12.69
CA GLU A 67 -2.51 2.85 13.02
C GLU A 67 -3.68 2.56 13.98
N GLU A 68 -3.85 3.38 15.02
CA GLU A 68 -5.00 3.27 15.94
C GLU A 68 -6.34 3.46 15.22
N LEU A 69 -6.42 4.43 14.29
CA LEU A 69 -7.60 4.63 13.44
C LEU A 69 -7.90 3.38 12.58
N THR A 70 -6.87 2.84 11.93
CA THR A 70 -6.97 1.64 11.07
C THR A 70 -7.46 0.44 11.88
N ASN A 71 -6.84 0.19 13.03
CA ASN A 71 -7.24 -0.90 13.92
C ASN A 71 -8.68 -0.72 14.44
N CYS A 72 -9.09 0.52 14.75
CA CYS A 72 -10.47 0.80 15.14
C CYS A 72 -11.46 0.43 14.02
N THR A 73 -11.23 0.88 12.79
CA THR A 73 -12.14 0.58 11.66
C THR A 73 -12.22 -0.92 11.36
N HIS A 74 -11.10 -1.64 11.53
CA HIS A 74 -11.04 -3.09 11.41
C HIS A 74 -11.84 -3.80 12.52
N GLN A 75 -11.68 -3.38 13.78
CA GLN A 75 -12.46 -3.94 14.89
C GLN A 75 -13.96 -3.68 14.75
N VAL A 76 -14.35 -2.49 14.31
CA VAL A 76 -15.77 -2.18 14.04
C VAL A 76 -16.28 -3.06 12.89
N ALA A 77 -15.50 -3.28 11.84
CA ALA A 77 -15.89 -4.16 10.74
C ALA A 77 -16.12 -5.60 11.23
N LEU A 78 -15.21 -6.14 12.04
CA LEU A 78 -15.37 -7.47 12.64
C LEU A 78 -16.61 -7.58 13.53
N LYS A 79 -16.90 -6.57 14.36
CA LYS A 79 -18.09 -6.56 15.22
C LYS A 79 -19.40 -6.49 14.44
N MET A 80 -19.35 -5.91 13.25
CA MET A 80 -20.49 -5.70 12.37
C MET A 80 -20.63 -6.78 11.28
N ASP A 81 -19.78 -7.82 11.34
CA ASP A 81 -19.72 -8.90 10.35
C ASP A 81 -19.46 -8.38 8.92
N CYS A 82 -18.65 -7.32 8.82
CA CYS A 82 -18.27 -6.67 7.57
C CYS A 82 -16.86 -7.11 7.15
N PHE A 83 -16.68 -7.36 5.85
CA PHE A 83 -15.34 -7.56 5.27
C PHE A 83 -14.53 -6.26 5.34
N TRP A 84 -13.24 -6.36 5.66
CA TRP A 84 -12.30 -5.24 5.67
C TRP A 84 -11.08 -5.58 4.81
N PRO A 85 -10.64 -4.70 3.89
CA PRO A 85 -11.22 -3.39 3.55
C PRO A 85 -12.47 -3.51 2.65
N ASN A 86 -13.25 -2.43 2.57
CA ASN A 86 -14.47 -2.30 1.76
C ASN A 86 -14.67 -0.84 1.30
N GLY A 87 -15.62 -0.58 0.40
CA GLY A 87 -15.82 0.76 -0.15
C GLY A 87 -16.16 1.85 0.89
N VAL A 88 -16.84 1.50 1.98
CA VAL A 88 -17.17 2.47 3.05
C VAL A 88 -15.89 2.93 3.76
N VAL A 89 -14.97 2.00 4.05
CA VAL A 89 -13.71 2.36 4.71
C VAL A 89 -12.76 3.09 3.75
N ASP A 90 -12.81 2.79 2.44
CA ASP A 90 -12.06 3.52 1.43
C ASP A 90 -12.50 5.00 1.36
N ASP A 91 -13.80 5.25 1.27
CA ASP A 91 -14.38 6.59 1.27
C ASP A 91 -14.06 7.35 2.56
N PHE A 92 -14.13 6.65 3.69
CA PHE A 92 -13.78 7.20 5.00
C PHE A 92 -12.32 7.66 5.06
N PHE A 93 -11.36 6.80 4.65
CA PHE A 93 -9.94 7.18 4.65
C PHE A 93 -9.65 8.28 3.63
N MET A 94 -10.30 8.28 2.46
CA MET A 94 -10.18 9.38 1.50
C MET A 94 -10.61 10.72 2.09
N GLN A 95 -11.69 10.76 2.88
CA GLN A 95 -12.10 11.98 3.59
C GLN A 95 -11.06 12.42 4.62
N ILE A 96 -10.52 11.50 5.42
CA ILE A 96 -9.43 11.80 6.36
C ILE A 96 -8.20 12.39 5.64
N HIS A 97 -7.81 11.81 4.50
CA HIS A 97 -6.70 12.33 3.69
C HIS A 97 -6.96 13.74 3.16
N ARG A 98 -8.18 14.03 2.73
CA ARG A 98 -8.56 15.38 2.28
C ARG A 98 -8.58 16.40 3.42
N ASP A 99 -9.08 16.02 4.59
CA ASP A 99 -9.29 16.94 5.70
C ASP A 99 -7.99 17.27 6.46
N TYR A 100 -7.10 16.28 6.63
CA TYR A 100 -5.90 16.45 7.47
C TYR A 100 -4.59 16.44 6.70
N PHE A 101 -4.56 15.88 5.48
CA PHE A 101 -3.31 15.64 4.75
C PHE A 101 -3.30 16.23 3.33
N SER A 102 -4.25 17.10 2.99
CA SER A 102 -4.39 17.70 1.65
C SER A 102 -3.17 18.53 1.21
N ASP A 103 -2.53 19.23 2.14
CA ASP A 103 -1.34 20.05 1.87
C ASP A 103 -0.02 19.29 2.01
N CYS A 104 -0.07 17.98 2.34
CA CYS A 104 1.13 17.21 2.61
C CYS A 104 1.73 16.67 1.32
N ALA A 105 2.98 17.03 1.06
CA ALA A 105 3.74 16.43 -0.03
C ALA A 105 4.04 14.95 0.28
N LEU A 106 3.96 14.08 -0.73
CA LEU A 106 4.31 12.65 -0.64
C LEU A 106 5.81 12.40 -0.38
N THR A 107 6.60 13.47 -0.25
CA THR A 107 8.05 13.46 -0.16
C THR A 107 8.51 12.58 1.01
N GLY A 108 9.27 11.53 0.70
CA GLY A 108 9.87 10.63 1.69
C GLY A 108 9.06 9.37 2.05
N ARG A 109 7.88 9.14 1.45
CA ARG A 109 7.09 7.91 1.65
C ARG A 109 7.20 6.87 0.53
N LEU A 110 7.53 7.29 -0.68
CA LEU A 110 7.73 6.38 -1.79
C LEU A 110 9.22 6.02 -1.83
N PRO A 111 9.61 4.74 -1.70
CA PRO A 111 10.93 4.31 -2.12
C PRO A 111 11.09 4.72 -3.59
N HIS A 112 11.89 5.76 -3.81
CA HIS A 112 12.17 6.28 -5.12
C HIS A 112 13.68 6.29 -5.27
N ASP A 113 14.15 5.88 -6.45
CA ASP A 113 15.56 5.96 -6.75
C ASP A 113 16.03 7.42 -6.63
N PRO A 114 17.22 7.66 -6.07
CA PRO A 114 17.76 9.01 -6.02
C PRO A 114 17.90 9.56 -7.45
N PRO A 115 17.80 10.89 -7.63
CA PRO A 115 17.94 11.50 -8.95
C PRO A 115 19.25 11.07 -9.63
N ILE A 116 19.24 10.97 -10.97
CA ILE A 116 20.36 10.42 -11.75
C ILE A 116 21.71 11.10 -11.44
N GLY A 117 21.71 12.39 -11.08
CA GLY A 117 22.91 13.13 -10.69
C GLY A 117 23.58 12.62 -9.42
N ILE A 118 22.85 11.94 -8.53
CA ILE A 118 23.37 11.26 -7.34
C ILE A 118 23.63 9.79 -7.65
N LEU A 119 22.73 9.11 -8.35
CA LEU A 119 22.87 7.68 -8.63
C LEU A 119 24.07 7.36 -9.54
N ALA A 120 24.27 8.14 -10.61
CA ALA A 120 25.33 7.90 -11.59
C ALA A 120 26.75 7.92 -10.99
N PRO A 121 27.17 8.92 -10.20
CA PRO A 121 28.51 8.90 -9.58
C PRO A 121 28.69 7.74 -8.60
N PHE A 122 27.64 7.35 -7.87
CA PHE A 122 27.69 6.18 -6.97
C PHE A 122 27.94 4.86 -7.71
N ILE A 123 27.50 4.76 -8.97
CA ILE A 123 27.78 3.60 -9.82
C ILE A 123 29.16 3.74 -10.50
N ALA A 124 29.47 4.92 -11.03
CA ALA A 124 30.69 5.16 -11.79
C ALA A 124 31.96 5.04 -10.93
N VAL A 125 31.94 5.54 -9.69
CA VAL A 125 33.11 5.54 -8.80
C VAL A 125 33.60 4.11 -8.49
N PRO A 126 32.75 3.17 -8.01
CA PRO A 126 33.16 1.78 -7.80
C PRO A 126 33.66 1.08 -9.06
N VAL A 127 33.02 1.33 -10.21
CA VAL A 127 33.43 0.73 -11.50
C VAL A 127 34.81 1.24 -11.93
N LEU A 128 35.06 2.55 -11.80
CA LEU A 128 36.37 3.11 -12.12
C LEU A 128 37.45 2.56 -11.17
N ILE A 129 37.15 2.44 -9.87
CA ILE A 129 38.09 1.85 -8.91
C ILE A 129 38.40 0.40 -9.26
N THR A 130 37.41 -0.43 -9.59
CA THR A 130 37.66 -1.84 -9.94
C THR A 130 38.49 -1.96 -11.22
N LEU A 131 38.23 -1.12 -12.23
CA LEU A 131 39.04 -1.07 -13.46
C LEU A 131 40.48 -0.63 -13.19
N LEU A 132 40.68 0.38 -12.36
CA LEU A 132 42.03 0.84 -12.00
C LEU A 132 42.80 -0.22 -11.20
N MET A 133 42.15 -0.88 -10.23
CA MET A 133 42.77 -1.93 -9.43
C MET A 133 43.15 -3.15 -10.28
N THR A 134 42.26 -3.58 -11.18
CA THR A 134 42.56 -4.69 -12.12
C THR A 134 43.70 -4.33 -13.06
N ALA A 135 43.71 -3.13 -13.63
CA ALA A 135 44.82 -2.65 -14.46
C ALA A 135 46.15 -2.62 -13.67
N ALA A 136 46.12 -2.14 -12.43
CA ALA A 136 47.30 -2.11 -11.56
C ALA A 136 47.82 -3.52 -11.26
N VAL A 137 46.93 -4.48 -10.97
CA VAL A 137 47.29 -5.89 -10.72
C VAL A 137 47.90 -6.53 -11.97
N VAL A 138 47.28 -6.36 -13.15
CA VAL A 138 47.79 -6.90 -14.41
C VAL A 138 49.16 -6.30 -14.73
N TRP A 139 49.31 -4.99 -14.56
CA TRP A 139 50.58 -4.32 -14.79
C TRP A 139 51.68 -4.83 -13.85
N ARG A 140 51.37 -4.98 -12.56
CA ARG A 140 52.31 -5.56 -11.57
C ARG A 140 52.68 -6.99 -11.92
N SER A 141 51.70 -7.84 -12.23
CA SER A 141 51.89 -9.25 -12.58
C SER A 141 52.82 -9.41 -13.80
N LYS A 142 52.57 -8.68 -14.89
CA LYS A 142 53.46 -8.69 -16.07
C LYS A 142 54.88 -8.23 -15.76
N ARG A 143 55.04 -7.24 -14.87
CA ARG A 143 56.36 -6.75 -14.49
C ARG A 143 57.12 -7.75 -13.62
N THR A 144 56.44 -8.52 -12.77
CA THR A 144 57.06 -9.59 -11.98
C THR A 144 57.43 -10.81 -12.81
N GLU A 145 56.64 -11.18 -13.83
CA GLU A 145 57.02 -12.27 -14.76
C GLU A 145 58.16 -11.89 -15.70
N GLY A 146 58.29 -10.61 -16.10
CA GLY A 146 59.42 -10.15 -16.92
C GLY A 146 60.71 -9.89 -16.12
N VAL A 147 60.71 -10.09 -14.80
CA VAL A 147 61.86 -9.89 -13.90
C VAL A 147 62.39 -11.21 -13.33
N LEU A 148 61.67 -12.32 -13.53
CA LEU A 148 62.12 -13.70 -13.29
C LEU A 148 62.61 -14.34 -14.60
#